data_AF-A0A3P7D4V0-F1
#
_entry.id   AF-A0A3P7D4V0-F1
#
_cell.length_a   1.000
_cell.length_b   1.000
_cell.length_c   1.000
_cell.angle_alpha   90.00
_cell.angle_beta   90.00
_cell.angle_gamma   90.00
#
_symmetry.space_group_name_H-M   'P 1'
#
loop_
_entity.id
_entity.type
_entity.pdbx_description
1 polymer ?
#
loop_
_entity_poly.entity_id
_entity_poly.type
_entity_poly.pdbx_seq_one_letter_code
_entity_poly.pdbx_strand_id
1 'polypeptide(L)'
;MPYGRDTATRQPWLRQFLHSWVARGHLSRAIPHIKSYCRCSPDGQHLRWFVLTSANLSKAAWGSLELEKTQLMLRSYELGVLFLPEMFQLSEQTVEGVPTAFSDFPTPYLLPPTPYAARAHSTFMSYVLQSEA
;
A
#
# COMPACT_ATOMS: atom_id res chain seq x y z
N MET A 1 -12.41 -5.69 7.98
CA MET A 1 -11.89 -4.59 7.12
C MET A 1 -12.94 -3.48 7.06
N PRO A 2 -12.70 -2.30 7.64
CA PRO A 2 -13.71 -1.26 7.81
C PRO A 2 -13.79 -0.29 6.60
N TYR A 3 -14.21 -0.78 5.43
CA TYR A 3 -14.53 0.08 4.28
C TYR A 3 -16.01 -0.02 3.98
N GLY A 4 -16.78 0.97 4.45
CA GLY A 4 -18.25 0.97 4.34
C GLY A 4 -18.76 1.38 2.96
N ARG A 5 -19.98 0.93 2.63
CA ARG A 5 -20.67 1.22 1.36
C ARG A 5 -20.76 2.72 1.08
N ASP A 6 -21.17 3.53 2.06
CA ASP A 6 -21.32 4.99 1.90
C ASP A 6 -20.03 5.70 1.52
N THR A 7 -18.90 5.24 2.04
CA THR A 7 -17.59 5.77 1.64
C THR A 7 -17.26 5.31 0.22
N ALA A 8 -17.56 4.06 -0.13
CA ALA A 8 -17.29 3.51 -1.45
C ALA A 8 -18.11 4.14 -2.58
N THR A 9 -19.38 4.49 -2.33
CA THR A 9 -20.26 5.12 -3.33
C THR A 9 -19.85 6.56 -3.66
N ARG A 10 -19.19 7.26 -2.73
CA ARG A 10 -18.69 8.63 -2.93
C ARG A 10 -17.38 8.71 -3.74
N GLN A 11 -16.68 7.60 -3.94
CA GLN A 11 -15.38 7.57 -4.64
C GLN A 11 -15.22 6.38 -5.61
N PRO A 12 -16.14 6.21 -6.59
CA PRO A 12 -16.08 5.08 -7.52
C PRO A 12 -14.78 5.04 -8.33
N TRP A 13 -14.18 6.20 -8.59
CA TRP A 13 -12.91 6.35 -9.30
C TRP A 13 -11.75 5.61 -8.62
N LEU A 14 -11.78 5.42 -7.29
CA LEU A 14 -10.68 4.78 -6.56
C LEU A 14 -10.47 3.32 -7.00
N ARG A 15 -11.52 2.66 -7.50
CA ARG A 15 -11.51 1.25 -7.87
C ARG A 15 -10.48 0.91 -8.95
N GLN A 16 -10.18 1.86 -9.84
CA GLN A 16 -9.21 1.65 -10.93
C GLN A 16 -7.76 1.48 -10.42
N PHE A 17 -7.48 1.88 -9.17
CA PHE A 17 -6.15 1.78 -8.55
C PHE A 17 -6.01 0.54 -7.66
N LEU A 18 -7.09 -0.20 -7.43
CA LEU A 18 -7.09 -1.33 -6.51
C LEU A 18 -6.70 -2.64 -7.21
N HIS A 19 -5.94 -3.44 -6.48
CA HIS A 19 -5.35 -4.69 -6.94
C HIS A 19 -5.73 -5.84 -6.01
N SER A 20 -5.61 -7.06 -6.49
CA SER A 20 -5.89 -8.27 -5.72
C SER A 20 -4.82 -8.48 -4.65
N TRP A 21 -5.24 -8.95 -3.47
CA TRP A 21 -4.31 -9.45 -2.46
C TRP A 21 -3.72 -10.78 -2.92
N VAL A 22 -2.40 -10.80 -3.14
CA VAL A 22 -1.64 -12.02 -3.45
C VAL A 22 -0.41 -12.04 -2.55
N ALA A 23 -0.46 -12.89 -1.53
CA ALA A 23 0.63 -13.01 -0.57
C ALA A 23 1.77 -13.88 -1.15
N ARG A 24 2.98 -13.74 -0.60
CA ARG A 24 4.03 -14.75 -0.80
C ARG A 24 3.68 -16.02 0.00
N GLY A 25 4.01 -17.18 -0.54
CA GLY A 25 3.72 -18.48 0.08
C GLY A 25 2.22 -18.81 0.09
N HIS A 26 1.71 -19.29 1.22
CA HIS A 26 0.33 -19.80 1.34
C HIS A 26 -0.66 -18.82 2.02
N LEU A 27 -0.25 -17.55 2.21
CA LEU A 27 -1.02 -16.56 2.98
C LEU A 27 -2.06 -15.78 2.15
N SER A 28 -2.26 -16.09 0.87
CA SER A 28 -3.23 -15.37 0.03
C SER A 28 -4.69 -15.52 0.51
N ARG A 29 -4.97 -16.53 1.33
CA ARG A 29 -6.28 -16.72 1.99
C ARG A 29 -6.42 -15.95 3.30
N ALA A 30 -5.32 -15.46 3.87
CA ALA A 30 -5.33 -14.62 5.06
C ALA A 30 -5.50 -13.16 4.64
N ILE A 31 -6.64 -12.56 5.02
CA ILE A 31 -6.94 -11.16 4.70
C ILE A 31 -5.92 -10.25 5.41
N PRO A 32 -5.27 -9.31 4.71
CA PRO A 32 -4.25 -8.47 5.30
C PRO A 32 -4.87 -7.49 6.30
N HIS A 33 -4.34 -7.47 7.53
CA HIS A 33 -4.46 -6.35 8.45
C HIS A 33 -3.18 -5.50 8.53
N ILE A 34 -2.13 -5.92 7.80
CA ILE A 34 -0.88 -5.17 7.61
C ILE A 34 -1.13 -3.94 6.73
N LYS A 35 -0.43 -2.83 7.01
CA LYS A 35 -0.40 -1.65 6.14
C LYS A 35 1.05 -1.37 5.80
N SER A 36 1.31 -1.30 4.51
CA SER A 36 2.66 -1.09 4.00
C SER A 36 2.62 -0.27 2.73
N TYR A 37 3.63 0.55 2.55
CA TYR A 37 3.81 1.41 1.39
C TYR A 37 5.22 1.17 0.87
N CYS A 38 5.40 1.12 -0.44
CA CYS A 38 6.72 0.94 -1.02
C CYS A 38 6.83 1.65 -2.37
N ARG A 39 8.05 1.87 -2.83
CA ARG A 39 8.35 2.23 -4.21
C ARG A 39 9.12 1.10 -4.86
N CYS A 40 8.46 0.37 -5.74
CA CYS A 40 9.05 -0.72 -6.52
C CYS A 40 9.45 -0.28 -7.94
N SER A 41 10.40 -1.00 -8.54
CA SER A 41 10.69 -0.92 -9.98
C SER A 41 9.50 -1.43 -10.80
N PRO A 42 9.40 -1.08 -12.10
CA PRO A 42 8.28 -1.53 -12.96
C PRO A 42 8.08 -3.04 -13.02
N ASP A 43 9.17 -3.81 -12.90
CA ASP A 43 9.17 -5.28 -12.88
C ASP A 43 8.96 -5.88 -11.47
N GLY A 44 8.84 -5.04 -10.43
CA GLY A 44 8.64 -5.45 -9.05
C GLY A 44 9.86 -6.07 -8.34
N GLN A 45 11.02 -6.12 -8.99
CA GLN A 45 12.22 -6.80 -8.47
C GLN A 45 13.04 -5.96 -7.48
N HIS A 46 12.92 -4.63 -7.54
CA HIS A 46 13.71 -3.74 -6.70
C HIS A 46 12.82 -2.80 -5.90
N LEU A 47 13.16 -2.58 -4.62
CA LEU A 47 12.52 -1.58 -3.77
C LEU A 47 13.46 -0.42 -3.47
N ARG A 48 13.04 0.80 -3.80
CA ARG A 48 13.75 2.02 -3.39
C ARG A 48 13.55 2.32 -1.90
N TRP A 49 12.39 2.00 -1.36
CA TRP A 49 12.05 2.13 0.06
C TRP A 49 10.83 1.28 0.40
N PHE A 50 10.71 0.93 1.68
CA PHE A 50 9.57 0.20 2.23
C PHE A 50 9.15 0.82 3.57
N VAL A 51 7.85 0.96 3.80
CA VAL A 51 7.25 1.45 5.05
C VAL A 51 6.32 0.39 5.59
N LEU A 52 6.47 0.04 6.86
CA LEU A 52 5.53 -0.77 7.63
C LEU A 52 4.90 0.12 8.70
N THR A 53 3.57 0.20 8.76
CA THR A 53 2.89 1.17 9.64
C THR A 53 1.51 0.69 10.09
N SER A 54 0.95 1.34 11.10
CA SER A 54 -0.47 1.25 11.46
C SER A 54 -1.39 2.04 10.51
N ALA A 55 -0.86 3.04 9.80
CA ALA A 55 -1.62 3.98 8.98
C ALA A 55 -2.30 3.34 7.76
N ASN A 56 -3.63 3.29 7.78
CA ASN A 56 -4.45 3.00 6.60
C ASN A 56 -4.41 4.17 5.59
N LEU A 57 -4.88 3.92 4.36
CA LEU A 57 -5.05 4.96 3.35
C LEU A 57 -6.23 5.89 3.72
N SER A 58 -5.97 6.88 4.58
CA SER A 58 -6.96 7.85 5.03
C SER A 58 -6.33 9.20 5.35
N LYS A 59 -7.12 10.28 5.20
CA LYS A 59 -6.73 11.62 5.65
C LYS A 59 -6.53 11.71 7.15
N ALA A 60 -7.24 10.90 7.93
CA ALA A 60 -7.10 10.88 9.38
C ALA A 60 -5.69 10.43 9.81
N ALA A 61 -5.16 9.41 9.12
CA ALA A 61 -3.85 8.83 9.38
C ALA A 61 -2.69 9.63 8.77
N TRP A 62 -2.82 10.07 7.50
CA TRP A 62 -1.75 10.74 6.76
C TRP A 62 -1.78 12.27 6.82
N GLY A 63 -2.87 12.81 7.36
CA GLY A 63 -3.12 14.24 7.42
C GLY A 63 -3.77 14.83 6.17
N SER A 64 -4.31 16.03 6.32
CA SER A 64 -4.82 16.86 5.23
C SER A 64 -4.34 18.29 5.42
N LEU A 65 -3.96 18.95 4.32
CA LEU A 65 -3.63 20.37 4.34
C LEU A 65 -4.91 21.20 4.54
N GLU A 66 -4.88 22.11 5.51
CA GLU A 66 -5.94 23.04 5.89
C GLU A 66 -5.36 24.47 5.98
N LEU A 67 -6.21 25.47 6.29
CA LEU A 67 -5.82 26.88 6.43
C LEU A 67 -4.90 27.37 5.30
N GLU A 68 -5.41 27.34 4.07
CA GLU A 68 -4.64 27.74 2.88
C GLU A 68 -3.31 27.00 2.71
N LYS A 69 -3.27 25.72 3.13
CA LYS A 69 -2.09 24.83 3.07
C LYS A 69 -0.96 25.21 4.02
N THR A 70 -1.24 26.02 5.03
CA THR A 70 -0.26 26.37 6.08
C THR A 70 -0.31 25.41 7.27
N GLN A 71 -1.38 24.62 7.40
CA GLN A 71 -1.55 23.66 8.49
C GLN A 71 -1.70 22.24 7.94
N LEU A 72 -0.94 21.27 8.48
CA LEU A 72 -1.16 19.84 8.25
C LEU A 72 -1.95 19.26 9.44
N MET A 73 -3.18 18.85 9.20
CA MET A 73 -4.10 18.37 10.23
C MET A 73 -4.15 16.84 10.28
N LEU A 74 -3.74 16.23 11.40
CA LEU A 74 -3.82 14.79 11.66
C LEU A 74 -4.94 14.48 12.66
N ARG A 75 -5.66 13.37 12.47
CA ARG A 75 -6.81 12.97 13.32
C ARG A 75 -6.61 11.64 14.04
N SER A 76 -5.47 11.00 13.85
CA SER A 76 -5.15 9.69 14.43
C SER A 76 -3.68 9.60 14.80
N TYR A 77 -3.39 8.88 15.87
CA TYR A 77 -2.02 8.51 16.24
C TYR A 77 -1.63 7.28 15.44
N GLU A 78 -0.56 7.40 14.67
CA GLU A 78 -0.05 6.33 13.83
C GLU A 78 1.47 6.20 14.04
N LEU A 79 1.99 5.00 13.90
CA LEU A 79 3.42 4.73 13.99
C LEU A 79 3.84 3.78 12.88
N GLY A 80 5.09 3.90 12.44
CA GLY A 80 5.66 2.99 11.46
C GLY A 80 7.18 3.07 11.44
N VAL A 81 7.77 2.18 10.67
CA VAL A 81 9.20 2.12 10.40
C VAL A 81 9.44 2.24 8.90
N LEU A 82 10.44 3.04 8.53
CA LEU A 82 10.88 3.25 7.16
C LEU A 82 12.20 2.50 6.95
N PHE A 83 12.27 1.70 5.90
CA PHE A 83 13.47 1.00 5.45
C PHE A 83 14.01 1.70 4.21
N LEU A 84 15.25 2.17 4.29
CA LEU A 84 16.01 2.78 3.20
C LEU A 84 17.28 1.96 2.94
N PRO A 85 17.60 1.61 1.69
CA PRO A 85 18.80 0.84 1.36
C PRO A 85 20.09 1.45 1.92
N GLU A 86 20.16 2.79 1.95
CA GLU A 86 21.30 3.57 2.45
C GLU A 86 21.57 3.34 3.95
N MET A 87 20.54 3.00 4.74
CA MET A 87 20.70 2.73 6.18
C MET A 87 21.27 1.34 6.49
N PHE A 88 21.26 0.43 5.53
CA PHE A 88 21.70 -0.96 5.72
C PHE A 88 23.06 -1.26 5.09
N GLN A 89 23.83 -0.22 4.73
CA GLN A 89 25.17 -0.35 4.14
C GLN A 89 25.21 -1.38 2.99
N LEU A 90 24.19 -1.39 2.12
CA LEU A 90 24.18 -2.19 0.89
C LEU A 90 25.19 -1.65 -0.16
N SER A 91 26.30 -1.06 0.33
CA SER A 91 27.18 -0.11 -0.34
C SER A 91 28.50 -0.71 -0.81
N GLU A 92 28.60 -2.02 -1.04
CA GLU A 92 29.75 -2.55 -1.78
C GLU A 92 29.59 -2.38 -3.30
N GLN A 93 28.42 -1.94 -3.79
CA GLN A 93 28.17 -1.72 -5.22
C GLN A 93 27.39 -0.43 -5.53
N THR A 94 27.65 0.67 -4.82
CA THR A 94 27.17 1.98 -5.27
C THR A 94 27.96 2.41 -6.50
N VAL A 95 27.47 2.03 -7.68
CA VAL A 95 27.87 2.63 -8.95
C VAL A 95 27.32 4.06 -8.97
N GLU A 96 28.19 5.05 -9.20
CA GLU A 96 27.77 6.45 -9.32
C GLU A 96 26.62 6.57 -10.34
N GLY A 97 25.51 7.18 -9.91
CA GLY A 97 24.33 7.41 -10.75
C GLY A 97 23.25 6.31 -10.70
N VAL A 98 23.49 5.16 -10.05
CA VAL A 98 22.45 4.13 -9.83
C VAL A 98 21.82 4.32 -8.45
N PRO A 99 20.51 4.61 -8.34
CA PRO A 99 19.84 4.71 -7.05
C PRO A 99 19.88 3.35 -6.32
N THR A 100 20.42 3.32 -5.11
CA THR A 100 20.46 2.12 -4.26
C THR A 100 19.05 1.55 -4.07
N ALA A 101 18.90 0.23 -4.18
CA ALA A 101 17.62 -0.44 -4.01
C ALA A 101 17.81 -1.79 -3.34
N PHE A 102 16.80 -2.25 -2.62
CA PHE A 102 16.76 -3.63 -2.14
C PHE A 102 16.40 -4.55 -3.32
N SER A 103 17.20 -5.59 -3.59
CA SER A 103 16.86 -6.68 -4.52
C SER A 103 15.97 -7.75 -3.87
N ASP A 104 16.20 -8.05 -2.59
CA ASP A 104 15.59 -9.20 -1.91
C ASP A 104 14.85 -8.80 -0.63
N PHE A 105 14.16 -7.66 -0.65
CA PHE A 105 13.38 -7.23 0.51
C PHE A 105 12.22 -8.23 0.76
N PRO A 106 12.03 -8.74 1.99
CA PRO A 106 11.05 -9.80 2.28
C PRO A 106 9.62 -9.25 2.36
N THR A 107 9.07 -8.78 1.24
CA THR A 107 7.67 -8.34 1.19
C THR A 107 6.73 -9.51 1.46
N PRO A 108 5.67 -9.35 2.27
CA PRO A 108 4.73 -10.43 2.56
C PRO A 108 3.79 -10.73 1.38
N TYR A 109 3.87 -9.95 0.30
CA TYR A 109 3.05 -10.05 -0.91
C TYR A 109 3.90 -9.95 -2.18
N LEU A 110 3.31 -10.36 -3.30
CA LEU A 110 3.94 -10.32 -4.61
C LEU A 110 3.95 -8.91 -5.21
N LEU A 111 5.01 -8.61 -5.94
CA LEU A 111 5.19 -7.39 -6.73
C LEU A 111 5.56 -7.80 -8.17
N PRO A 112 5.11 -7.06 -9.21
CA PRO A 112 4.17 -5.95 -9.13
C PRO A 112 2.75 -6.43 -8.73
N PRO A 113 1.87 -5.56 -8.20
CA PRO A 113 0.52 -5.96 -7.79
C PRO A 113 -0.32 -6.51 -8.95
N THR A 114 -1.12 -7.55 -8.68
CA THR A 114 -2.02 -8.15 -9.68
C THR A 114 -3.31 -7.35 -9.80
N PRO A 115 -3.66 -6.78 -10.98
CA PRO A 115 -4.90 -6.02 -11.14
C PRO A 115 -6.14 -6.85 -10.80
N TYR A 116 -7.24 -6.20 -10.39
CA TYR A 116 -8.52 -6.91 -10.30
C TYR A 116 -8.96 -7.39 -11.68
N ALA A 117 -9.44 -8.64 -11.76
CA ALA A 117 -9.98 -9.18 -13.00
C ALA A 117 -11.30 -8.48 -13.37
N ALA A 118 -11.50 -8.18 -14.66
CA ALA A 118 -12.63 -7.42 -15.19
C ALA A 118 -14.02 -8.00 -14.86
N ARG A 119 -14.12 -9.27 -14.46
CA ARG A 119 -15.36 -9.98 -14.13
C ARG A 119 -15.34 -10.68 -12.77
N ALA A 120 -14.43 -10.31 -11.87
CA ALA A 120 -14.39 -10.97 -10.58
C ALA A 120 -15.55 -10.49 -9.68
N HIS A 121 -16.68 -11.21 -9.80
CA HIS A 121 -17.84 -11.14 -8.89
C HIS A 121 -17.48 -11.54 -7.44
N SER A 122 -16.27 -12.03 -7.18
CA SER A 122 -15.73 -12.40 -5.87
C SER A 122 -14.66 -11.43 -5.33
N THR A 123 -14.76 -10.14 -5.64
CA THR A 123 -13.80 -9.14 -5.15
C THR A 123 -14.27 -8.54 -3.83
N PHE A 124 -13.33 -8.04 -3.02
CA PHE A 124 -13.64 -7.22 -1.86
C PHE A 124 -14.65 -6.11 -2.18
N MET A 125 -14.56 -5.53 -3.39
CA MET A 125 -15.49 -4.49 -3.84
C MET A 125 -16.89 -4.99 -4.14
N SER A 126 -17.08 -6.23 -4.63
CA SER A 126 -18.43 -6.78 -4.76
C SER A 126 -19.07 -7.00 -3.39
N TYR A 127 -18.31 -7.50 -2.41
CA TYR A 127 -18.78 -7.63 -1.02
C TYR A 127 -19.19 -6.28 -0.41
N VAL A 128 -18.35 -5.25 -0.48
CA VAL A 128 -18.64 -3.91 0.07
C VAL A 128 -19.87 -3.27 -0.56
N LEU A 129 -20.14 -3.54 -1.84
CA LEU A 129 -21.29 -2.99 -2.54
C LEU A 129 -22.56 -3.83 -2.37
N GLN A 130 -22.45 -5.10 -1.97
CA GLN A 130 -23.59 -6.00 -1.76
C GLN A 130 -24.02 -6.10 -0.29
N SER A 131 -23.13 -5.84 0.67
CA SER A 131 -23.48 -5.83 2.09
C SER A 131 -24.49 -4.72 2.39
N GLU A 132 -25.62 -5.11 3.00
CA GLU A 132 -26.88 -4.37 3.24
C GLU A 132 -27.92 -4.54 2.13
N ALA A 133 -28.56 -5.71 2.14
CA ALA A 133 -29.98 -5.91 1.88
C ALA A 133 -30.60 -6.45 3.19
#